data_AF-A0A7C4YG40-F1
#
_entry.id   AF-A0A7C4YG40-F1
#
_cell.length_a   1.000
_cell.length_b   1.000
_cell.length_c   1.000
_cell.angle_alpha   90.00
_cell.angle_beta   90.00
_cell.angle_gamma   90.00
#
_symmetry.space_group_name_H-M   'P 1'
#
loop_
_entity.id
_entity.type
_entity.pdbx_description
1 polymer ?
#
loop_
_entity_poly.entity_id
_entity_poly.type
_entity_poly.pdbx_seq_one_letter_code
_entity_poly.pdbx_strand_id
1 'polypeptide(L)'
;MQTRDGGFVLSLKAGFRDVVERLQGSPREARLTPAARDVLALIAYRQPIHKAEIDSQRGQDSRGPLQQLVRLGLIAVDSRVSGSRDFAYVTTHRFLELVGLRSLDDLPQTGELQKL
;
A
#
# COMPACT_ATOMS: atom_id res chain seq x y z
N MET A 1 -10.21 29.23 -10.41
CA MET A 1 -10.54 29.37 -8.98
C MET A 1 -11.93 28.80 -8.80
N GLN A 2 -12.04 27.58 -8.28
CA GLN A 2 -13.32 26.97 -7.95
C GLN A 2 -13.36 26.71 -6.46
N THR A 3 -14.45 27.13 -5.84
CA THR A 3 -14.68 27.05 -4.40
C THR A 3 -15.50 25.80 -4.14
N ARG A 4 -15.02 24.91 -3.28
CA ARG A 4 -15.86 23.94 -2.57
C ARG A 4 -15.64 24.19 -1.08
N ASP A 5 -16.72 24.56 -0.40
CA ASP A 5 -16.89 24.66 1.06
C ASP A 5 -15.83 25.48 1.81
N GLY A 6 -15.90 26.81 1.68
CA GLY A 6 -15.38 27.77 2.66
C GLY A 6 -13.85 27.98 2.73
N GLY A 7 -13.06 27.27 1.92
CA GLY A 7 -11.61 27.40 1.88
C GLY A 7 -11.05 28.04 0.61
N PHE A 8 -9.86 28.62 0.72
CA PHE A 8 -9.04 29.01 -0.43
C PHE A 8 -8.03 27.90 -0.74
N VAL A 9 -8.02 27.43 -1.99
CA VAL A 9 -7.05 26.45 -2.47
C VAL A 9 -6.10 27.12 -3.45
N LEU A 10 -4.80 27.06 -3.15
CA LEU A 10 -3.76 27.37 -4.11
C LEU A 10 -3.73 26.24 -5.15
N SER A 11 -3.98 26.59 -6.41
CA SER A 11 -3.93 25.66 -7.52
C SER A 11 -2.98 26.18 -8.60
N LEU A 12 -2.25 25.27 -9.22
CA LEU A 12 -1.36 25.60 -10.33
C LEU A 12 -2.17 26.02 -11.55
N LYS A 13 -1.72 27.09 -12.21
CA LYS A 13 -2.35 27.60 -13.43
C LYS A 13 -2.23 26.56 -14.55
N ALA A 14 -3.28 26.40 -15.35
CA ALA A 14 -3.43 25.30 -16.32
C ALA A 14 -2.25 25.16 -17.31
N GLY A 15 -1.56 26.26 -17.65
CA GLY A 15 -0.39 26.25 -18.53
C GLY A 15 0.90 25.68 -17.93
N PHE A 16 0.92 25.32 -16.65
CA PHE A 16 2.07 24.69 -15.99
C PHE A 16 1.91 23.18 -15.81
N ARG A 17 0.87 22.57 -16.40
CA ARG A 17 0.63 21.12 -16.29
C ARG A 17 1.82 20.30 -16.79
N ASP A 18 2.39 20.66 -17.93
CA ASP A 18 3.53 19.94 -18.52
C ASP A 18 4.77 19.99 -17.64
N VAL A 19 4.95 21.08 -16.87
CA VAL A 19 6.06 21.22 -15.92
C VAL A 19 5.82 20.33 -14.70
N VAL A 20 4.58 20.22 -14.22
CA VAL A 20 4.20 19.27 -13.15
C VAL A 20 4.43 17.83 -13.60
N GLU A 21 4.00 17.48 -14.81
CA GLU A 21 4.16 16.13 -15.38
C GLU A 21 5.63 15.75 -15.60
N ARG A 22 6.49 16.72 -15.94
CA ARG A 22 7.94 16.50 -16.08
C ARG A 22 8.68 16.48 -14.73
N LEU A 23 8.25 17.29 -13.76
CA LEU A 23 8.86 17.33 -12.42
C LEU A 23 8.44 16.14 -11.56
N GLN A 24 7.24 15.59 -11.75
CA GLN A 24 6.79 14.38 -11.07
C GLN A 24 7.45 13.10 -11.62
N GLY A 25 8.26 13.23 -12.68
CA GLY A 25 8.73 12.08 -13.46
C GLY A 25 7.55 11.35 -14.09
N SER A 26 7.78 10.60 -15.17
CA SER A 26 6.80 9.58 -15.51
C SER A 26 7.03 8.39 -14.59
N PRO A 27 6.07 8.10 -13.69
CA PRO A 27 5.68 6.73 -13.51
C PRO A 27 4.18 6.66 -13.80
N ARG A 28 3.75 5.68 -14.59
CA ARG A 28 2.54 4.98 -14.15
C ARG A 28 2.89 4.35 -12.81
N GLU A 29 2.89 5.14 -11.74
CA GLU A 29 2.79 4.62 -10.38
C GLU A 29 1.52 3.80 -10.44
N ALA A 30 1.69 2.48 -10.52
CA ALA A 30 0.57 1.56 -10.68
C ALA A 30 -0.29 1.73 -9.43
N ARG A 31 -1.32 2.58 -9.54
CA ARG A 31 -2.24 2.85 -8.44
C ARG A 31 -2.69 1.51 -7.92
N LEU A 32 -2.47 1.29 -6.63
CA LEU A 32 -2.95 0.07 -5.99
C LEU A 32 -4.47 0.03 -6.16
N THR A 33 -4.95 -1.10 -6.68
CA THR A 33 -6.38 -1.41 -6.72
C THR A 33 -6.89 -1.45 -5.27
N PRO A 34 -8.20 -1.25 -5.03
CA PRO A 34 -8.76 -1.38 -3.68
C PRO A 34 -8.35 -2.71 -3.03
N ALA A 35 -8.51 -3.83 -3.75
CA ALA A 35 -8.10 -5.15 -3.27
C ALA A 35 -6.60 -5.24 -2.92
N ALA A 36 -5.72 -4.59 -3.67
CA ALA A 36 -4.29 -4.56 -3.36
C ALA A 36 -3.98 -3.75 -2.10
N ARG A 37 -4.72 -2.67 -1.82
CA ARG A 37 -4.57 -1.91 -0.58
C ARG A 37 -5.04 -2.70 0.63
N ASP A 38 -6.17 -3.39 0.51
CA ASP A 38 -6.71 -4.22 1.60
C ASP A 38 -5.72 -5.33 1.99
N VAL A 39 -5.17 -6.02 0.98
CA VAL A 39 -4.15 -7.06 1.20
C VAL A 39 -2.88 -6.46 1.79
N LEU A 40 -2.41 -5.32 1.29
CA LEU A 40 -1.21 -4.66 1.80
C LEU A 40 -1.38 -4.26 3.27
N ALA A 41 -2.52 -3.69 3.64
CA ALA A 41 -2.83 -3.33 5.02
C ALA A 41 -2.83 -4.57 5.92
N LEU A 42 -3.49 -5.65 5.49
CA LEU A 42 -3.55 -6.88 6.26
C LEU A 42 -2.16 -7.48 6.51
N ILE A 43 -1.27 -7.45 5.50
CA ILE A 43 0.13 -7.88 5.66
C ILE A 43 0.89 -6.93 6.60
N ALA A 44 0.77 -5.62 6.44
CA ALA A 44 1.49 -4.66 7.28
C ALA A 44 1.20 -4.85 8.78
N TYR A 45 -0.06 -5.11 9.13
CA TYR A 45 -0.50 -5.29 10.53
C TYR A 45 -0.34 -6.71 11.09
N ARG A 46 -0.21 -7.74 10.23
CA ARG A 46 -0.19 -9.15 10.69
C ARG A 46 0.99 -9.98 10.20
N GLN A 47 1.96 -9.37 9.54
CA GLN A 47 3.16 -10.09 9.09
C GLN A 47 3.90 -10.75 10.27
N PRO A 48 4.49 -11.94 10.04
CA PRO A 48 4.39 -12.74 8.81
C PRO A 48 3.02 -13.43 8.69
N ILE A 49 2.40 -13.40 7.50
CA ILE A 49 1.06 -13.98 7.27
C ILE A 49 0.99 -14.80 5.98
N HIS A 50 0.30 -15.94 6.01
CA HIS A 50 0.14 -16.83 4.85
C HIS A 50 -1.02 -16.42 3.94
N LYS A 51 -0.94 -16.80 2.65
CA LYS A 51 -2.02 -16.53 1.68
C LYS A 51 -3.38 -17.06 2.16
N ALA A 52 -3.42 -18.27 2.73
CA ALA A 52 -4.65 -18.88 3.22
C ALA A 52 -5.34 -18.04 4.31
N GLU A 53 -4.55 -17.41 5.19
CA GLU A 53 -5.07 -16.52 6.23
C GLU A 53 -5.58 -15.21 5.64
N ILE A 54 -4.87 -14.64 4.66
CA ILE A 54 -5.31 -13.45 3.92
C ILE A 54 -6.66 -13.72 3.23
N ASP A 55 -6.78 -14.84 2.53
CA ASP A 55 -7.99 -15.22 1.83
C ASP A 55 -9.16 -15.46 2.79
N SER A 56 -8.90 -16.10 3.94
CA SER A 56 -9.90 -16.31 4.98
C SER A 56 -10.43 -15.00 5.55
N GLN A 57 -9.56 -14.00 5.79
CA GLN A 57 -9.96 -12.68 6.28
C GLN A 57 -10.71 -11.87 5.22
N ARG A 58 -10.35 -12.01 3.94
CA ARG A 58 -10.98 -11.27 2.83
C ARG A 58 -12.23 -11.94 2.26
N GLY A 59 -12.43 -13.23 2.54
CA GLY A 59 -13.51 -14.04 1.96
C GLY A 59 -13.37 -14.33 0.46
N GLN A 60 -12.22 -14.06 -0.16
CA GLN A 60 -11.96 -14.25 -1.59
C GLN A 60 -10.47 -14.40 -1.89
N ASP A 61 -10.13 -14.92 -3.07
CA ASP A 61 -8.75 -15.15 -3.49
C ASP A 61 -7.93 -13.84 -3.59
N SER A 62 -6.70 -13.89 -3.08
CA SER A 62 -5.77 -12.77 -3.01
C SER A 62 -4.56 -12.93 -3.92
N ARG A 63 -4.53 -13.92 -4.82
CA ARG A 63 -3.37 -14.20 -5.69
C ARG A 63 -2.99 -13.01 -6.56
N GLY A 64 -3.97 -12.38 -7.20
CA GLY A 64 -3.75 -11.20 -8.06
C GLY A 64 -3.13 -10.02 -7.31
N PRO A 65 -3.75 -9.54 -6.21
CA PRO A 65 -3.18 -8.55 -5.31
C PRO A 65 -1.76 -8.88 -4.83
N LEU A 66 -1.52 -10.11 -4.36
CA LEU A 66 -0.20 -10.55 -3.88
C LEU A 66 0.86 -10.46 -4.98
N GLN A 67 0.56 -10.96 -6.19
CA GLN A 67 1.46 -10.86 -7.34
C GLN A 67 1.76 -9.42 -7.72
N GLN A 68 0.76 -8.52 -7.65
CA GLN A 68 0.97 -7.10 -7.89
C GLN A 68 1.90 -6.49 -6.83
N LEU A 69 1.65 -6.74 -5.54
CA LEU A 69 2.43 -6.15 -4.45
C LEU A 69 3.90 -6.64 -4.46
N VAL A 70 4.13 -7.93 -4.77
CA VAL A 70 5.47 -8.50 -4.95
C VAL A 70 6.17 -7.84 -6.14
N ARG A 71 5.50 -7.71 -7.28
CA ARG A 71 6.06 -7.05 -8.48
C ARG A 71 6.43 -5.59 -8.22
N LEU A 72 5.66 -4.89 -7.39
CA LEU A 72 5.95 -3.52 -6.96
C LEU A 72 7.01 -3.45 -5.86
N GLY A 73 7.45 -4.58 -5.33
CA GLY A 73 8.43 -4.66 -4.24
C GLY A 73 7.92 -4.12 -2.92
N LEU A 74 6.61 -4.04 -2.70
CA LEU A 74 6.00 -3.59 -1.44
C LEU A 74 5.96 -4.70 -0.39
N ILE A 75 5.92 -5.95 -0.85
CA ILE A 75 5.97 -7.14 -0.01
C ILE A 75 6.97 -8.14 -0.58
N ALA A 76 7.42 -9.06 0.26
CA ALA A 76 8.29 -10.17 -0.08
C ALA A 76 7.79 -11.46 0.59
N VAL A 77 8.26 -12.60 0.08
CA VAL A 77 8.07 -13.90 0.71
C VAL A 77 9.08 -14.06 1.85
N ASP A 78 8.62 -14.44 3.04
CA ASP A 78 9.51 -14.77 4.14
C ASP A 78 10.14 -16.15 3.93
N SER A 79 11.41 -16.14 3.49
CA SER A 79 12.21 -17.34 3.24
C SER A 79 12.57 -18.13 4.50
N ARG A 80 12.39 -17.55 5.70
CA ARG A 80 12.69 -18.21 6.98
C ARG A 80 11.60 -19.17 7.42
N VAL A 81 10.40 -19.04 6.86
CA VAL A 81 9.27 -19.95 7.09
C VAL A 81 9.45 -21.18 6.19
N SER A 82 10.49 -21.96 6.47
CA SER A 82 10.82 -23.19 5.75
C SER A 82 10.05 -24.37 6.38
N GLY A 83 9.32 -25.13 5.56
CA GLY A 83 8.61 -26.36 5.98
C GLY A 83 7.08 -26.30 5.86
N SER A 84 6.51 -25.12 5.67
CA SER A 84 5.11 -24.94 5.28
C SER A 84 4.95 -25.14 3.77
N ARG A 85 3.84 -25.77 3.35
CA ARG A 85 3.47 -25.87 1.93
C ARG A 85 3.17 -24.51 1.30
N ASP A 86 2.94 -23.49 2.14
CA ASP A 86 2.58 -22.13 1.76
C ASP A 86 3.57 -21.11 2.32
N PHE A 87 4.02 -20.21 1.44
CA PHE A 87 4.86 -19.07 1.77
C PHE A 87 4.13 -18.04 2.64
N ALA A 88 4.82 -17.47 3.62
CA ALA A 88 4.36 -16.30 4.38
C ALA A 88 4.82 -15.01 3.68
N TYR A 89 4.09 -13.91 3.87
CA TYR A 89 4.39 -12.60 3.29
C TYR A 89 4.73 -11.58 4.38
N VAL A 90 5.69 -10.71 4.05
CA VAL A 90 6.15 -9.58 4.88
C VAL A 90 6.26 -8.33 4.02
N THR A 91 6.14 -7.16 4.63
CA THR A 91 6.44 -5.86 4.01
C THR A 91 7.94 -5.68 3.80
N THR A 92 8.32 -4.81 2.85
CA THR A 92 9.73 -4.48 2.56
C THR A 92 10.08 -3.09 3.06
N HIS A 93 11.37 -2.72 2.97
CA HIS A 93 11.80 -1.35 3.26
C HIS A 93 11.12 -0.32 2.34
N ARG A 94 10.89 -0.67 1.07
CA ARG A 94 10.19 0.20 0.10
C ARG A 94 8.77 0.56 0.55
N PHE A 95 8.08 -0.35 1.26
CA PHE A 95 6.78 -0.03 1.83
C PHE A 95 6.90 1.10 2.87
N LEU A 96 7.89 1.03 3.77
CA LEU A 96 8.12 2.05 4.79
C LEU A 96 8.44 3.42 4.15
N GLU A 97 9.31 3.43 3.13
CA GLU A 97 9.64 4.64 2.36
C GLU A 97 8.39 5.29 1.75
N LEU A 98 7.50 4.49 1.16
CA LEU A 98 6.30 4.98 0.49
C LEU A 98 5.22 5.48 1.45
N VAL A 99 5.09 4.85 2.61
CA VAL A 99 4.13 5.29 3.65
C VAL A 99 4.72 6.43 4.49
N GLY A 100 6.03 6.65 4.43
CA GLY A 100 6.72 7.70 5.20
C GLY A 100 6.98 7.33 6.66
N LEU A 101 7.12 6.03 6.95
CA LEU A 101 7.37 5.49 8.29
C LEU A 101 8.82 5.07 8.46
N ARG A 102 9.34 5.09 9.69
CA ARG A 102 10.70 4.63 9.99
C ARG A 102 10.71 3.16 10.43
N SER A 103 9.67 2.77 11.15
CA SER A 103 9.43 1.39 11.58
C SER A 103 7.96 0.99 11.35
N LEU A 104 7.71 -0.31 11.38
CA LEU A 104 6.35 -0.85 11.44
C LEU A 104 5.65 -0.51 12.77
N ASP A 105 6.42 -0.20 13.82
CA ASP A 105 5.89 0.25 15.12
C ASP A 105 5.22 1.63 15.02
N ASP A 106 5.53 2.39 13.97
CA ASP A 106 4.91 3.70 13.70
C ASP A 106 3.54 3.55 13.01
N LEU A 107 3.09 2.31 12.71
CA LEU A 107 1.77 2.09 12.13
C LEU A 107 0.67 2.49 13.11
N PRO A 108 -0.43 3.09 12.64
CA PRO A 108 -1.58 3.42 13.48
C PRO A 108 -2.05 2.18 14.25
N GLN A 109 -2.15 2.26 15.57
CA GLN A 109 -2.64 1.12 16.34
C GLN A 109 -4.08 0.80 15.91
N THR A 110 -4.43 -0.48 15.82
CA THR A 110 -5.71 -0.93 15.27
C THR A 110 -6.94 -0.35 16.01
N GLY A 111 -6.77 0.10 17.26
CA GLY A 111 -7.81 0.79 18.03
C GLY A 111 -8.04 2.26 17.65
N GLU A 112 -7.12 2.90 16.92
CA GLU A 112 -7.22 4.31 16.50
C GLU A 112 -7.87 4.47 15.12
N LEU A 113 -7.92 3.41 14.31
CA LEU A 113 -8.54 3.40 12.98
C LEU A 113 -10.06 3.69 12.99
N GLN A 114 -10.69 3.68 14.17
CA GLN A 114 -12.12 3.91 14.33
C GLN A 114 -12.52 5.40 14.46
N LYS A 115 -11.54 6.33 14.38
CA LYS A 115 -11.76 7.78 14.53
C LYS A 115 -11.53 8.61 13.24
N LEU A 116 -11.39 7.97 12.09
CA LEU A 116 -11.33 8.62 10.77
C LEU A 116 -12.53 8.23 9.92
#